data_AF-A0A9Q0W282-F1
#
_entry.id   AF-A0A9Q0W282-F1
#
_cell.length_a   1.000
_cell.length_b   1.000
_cell.length_c   1.000
_cell.angle_alpha   90.00
_cell.angle_beta   90.00
_cell.angle_gamma   90.00
#
_symmetry.space_group_name_H-M   'P 1'
#
loop_
_entity.id
_entity.type
_entity.pdbx_description
1 polymer ?
#
loop_
_entity_poly.entity_id
_entity_poly.type
_entity_poly.pdbx_seq_one_letter_code
_entity_poly.pdbx_strand_id
1 'polypeptide(L)'
;MCTWSPVLLDCGAVQADALTVDRLASLEKYSETAVKPRESILATEIEWLNSIKADLVVSDVVPVACRAAADAGIRSVSVTNFSWDFIYAEYVMAAGNHHRSIVWQIAEDYCHCEFLIRLPGFCPMPAFRDVIDVPLVVLG
;
A
#
# COMPACT_ATOMS: atom_id res chain seq x y z
N MET A 1 11.10 2.91 -19.74
CA MET A 1 10.00 1.98 -20.06
C MET A 1 9.31 1.65 -18.75
N CYS A 2 7.98 1.63 -18.68
CA CYS A 2 7.25 1.28 -17.46
C CYS A 2 6.83 -0.20 -17.52
N THR A 3 6.97 -0.91 -16.40
CA THR A 3 6.58 -2.32 -16.24
C THR A 3 5.79 -2.49 -14.95
N TRP A 4 5.04 -3.59 -14.83
CA TRP A 4 4.19 -3.89 -13.68
C TRP A 4 4.79 -5.02 -12.85
N SER A 5 4.60 -4.96 -11.52
CA SER A 5 5.05 -6.03 -10.61
C SER A 5 4.47 -7.38 -11.05
N PRO A 6 5.27 -8.46 -11.03
CA PRO A 6 4.82 -9.79 -11.40
C PRO A 6 4.06 -10.51 -10.28
N VAL A 7 4.02 -9.95 -9.07
CA VAL A 7 3.41 -10.55 -7.88
C VAL A 7 2.26 -9.71 -7.33
N LEU A 8 1.32 -10.37 -6.66
CA LEU A 8 0.23 -9.69 -5.97
C LEU A 8 0.73 -9.17 -4.62
N LEU A 9 0.86 -7.85 -4.50
CA LEU A 9 1.40 -7.18 -3.31
C LEU A 9 0.34 -6.63 -2.36
N ASP A 10 -0.91 -6.57 -2.80
CA ASP A 10 -2.06 -6.10 -2.03
C ASP A 10 -3.34 -6.78 -2.57
N CYS A 11 -4.34 -6.92 -1.72
CA CYS A 11 -5.65 -7.48 -2.06
C CYS A 11 -6.79 -6.45 -2.08
N GLY A 12 -6.56 -5.26 -1.54
CA GLY A 12 -7.57 -4.25 -1.31
C GLY A 12 -8.78 -4.75 -0.51
N ALA A 13 -9.94 -4.14 -0.72
CA ALA A 13 -11.17 -4.46 -0.01
C ALA A 13 -11.93 -5.62 -0.67
N VAL A 14 -12.31 -6.62 0.13
CA VAL A 14 -13.23 -7.69 -0.26
C VAL A 14 -14.65 -7.17 -0.22
N GLN A 15 -15.35 -7.25 -1.35
CA GLN A 15 -16.75 -6.85 -1.47
C GLN A 15 -17.67 -8.04 -1.15
N ALA A 16 -18.61 -7.88 -0.22
CA ALA A 16 -19.69 -8.83 0.01
C ALA A 16 -20.75 -8.76 -1.10
N ASP A 17 -21.00 -7.54 -1.59
CA ASP A 17 -21.89 -7.24 -2.71
C ASP A 17 -21.39 -5.99 -3.46
N ALA A 18 -22.17 -5.46 -4.41
CA ALA A 18 -21.75 -4.32 -5.24
C ALA A 18 -21.47 -3.02 -4.46
N LEU A 19 -21.96 -2.88 -3.23
CA LEU A 19 -21.91 -1.65 -2.43
C LEU A 19 -21.37 -1.86 -1.01
N THR A 20 -21.26 -3.10 -0.54
CA THR A 20 -20.89 -3.43 0.84
C THR A 20 -19.55 -4.15 0.93
N VAL A 21 -18.63 -3.58 1.69
CA VAL A 21 -17.34 -4.21 2.00
C VAL A 21 -17.46 -5.20 3.16
N ASP A 22 -16.94 -6.41 2.97
CA ASP A 22 -16.66 -7.35 4.05
C ASP A 22 -15.31 -7.02 4.70
N ARG A 23 -15.39 -6.36 5.84
CA ARG A 23 -14.21 -5.86 6.59
C ARG A 23 -13.36 -6.99 7.14
N LEU A 24 -13.99 -8.06 7.64
CA LEU A 24 -13.27 -9.20 8.21
C LEU A 24 -12.58 -9.99 7.11
N ALA A 25 -13.31 -10.30 6.03
CA ALA A 25 -12.73 -10.99 4.89
C ALA A 25 -11.60 -10.18 4.22
N SER A 26 -11.68 -8.85 4.23
CA SER A 26 -10.58 -7.97 3.76
C SER A 26 -9.31 -8.15 4.60
N LEU A 27 -9.44 -8.14 5.93
CA LEU A 27 -8.31 -8.32 6.86
C LEU A 27 -7.70 -9.73 6.74
N GLU A 28 -8.54 -10.75 6.66
CA GLU A 28 -8.09 -12.14 6.47
C GLU A 28 -7.38 -12.30 5.12
N LYS A 29 -7.95 -11.74 4.05
CA LYS A 29 -7.36 -11.79 2.71
C LYS A 29 -6.00 -11.09 2.67
N TYR A 30 -5.87 -9.94 3.33
CA TYR A 30 -4.59 -9.24 3.42
C TYR A 30 -3.56 -10.06 4.22
N SER A 31 -4.00 -10.71 5.31
CA SER A 31 -3.16 -11.63 6.07
C SER A 31 -2.59 -12.75 5.18
N GLU A 32 -3.44 -13.42 4.39
CA GLU A 32 -2.99 -14.48 3.47
C GLU A 32 -2.10 -13.96 2.33
N THR A 33 -2.36 -12.75 1.84
CA THR A 33 -1.71 -12.21 0.63
C THR A 33 -0.37 -11.55 0.93
N ALA A 34 -0.29 -10.77 2.02
CA ALA A 34 0.84 -9.87 2.28
C ALA A 34 1.54 -10.10 3.64
N VAL A 35 0.86 -10.69 4.62
CA VAL A 35 1.45 -10.92 5.96
C VAL A 35 2.13 -12.28 6.03
N LYS A 36 1.41 -13.36 5.75
CA LYS A 36 1.95 -14.73 5.85
C LYS A 36 3.10 -15.01 4.88
N PRO A 37 3.03 -14.66 3.57
CA PRO A 37 4.12 -14.90 2.63
C PRO A 37 5.10 -13.72 2.52
N ARG A 38 5.12 -12.82 3.52
CA ARG A 38 5.83 -11.53 3.42
C ARG A 38 7.28 -11.66 2.97
N GLU A 39 8.03 -12.58 3.58
CA GLU A 39 9.45 -12.76 3.25
C GLU A 39 9.65 -13.18 1.79
N SER A 40 8.83 -14.09 1.27
CA SER A 40 8.95 -14.57 -0.10
C SER A 40 8.51 -13.54 -1.13
N ILE A 41 7.44 -12.77 -0.84
CA ILE A 41 6.98 -11.71 -1.76
C ILE A 41 8.00 -10.58 -1.84
N LEU A 42 8.60 -10.17 -0.71
CA LEU A 42 9.64 -9.15 -0.69
C LEU A 42 10.88 -9.61 -1.45
N ALA A 43 11.37 -10.83 -1.18
CA ALA A 43 12.53 -11.36 -1.88
C ALA A 43 12.32 -11.41 -3.40
N THR A 44 11.13 -11.86 -3.84
CA THR A 44 10.77 -11.94 -5.26
C THR A 44 10.69 -10.55 -5.90
N GLU A 45 10.04 -9.59 -5.23
CA GLU A 45 9.89 -8.23 -5.74
C GLU A 45 11.24 -7.51 -5.81
N ILE A 46 12.10 -7.66 -4.79
CA ILE A 46 13.45 -7.10 -4.78
C ILE A 46 14.30 -7.66 -5.92
N GLU A 47 14.28 -8.98 -6.14
CA GLU A 47 15.00 -9.62 -7.25
C GLU A 47 14.50 -9.07 -8.60
N TRP A 48 13.18 -8.96 -8.76
CA TRP A 48 12.57 -8.44 -9.98
C TRP A 48 12.97 -6.98 -10.24
N LEU A 49 12.84 -6.09 -9.24
CA LEU A 49 13.22 -4.68 -9.33
C LEU A 49 14.68 -4.50 -9.77
N ASN A 50 15.59 -5.31 -9.21
CA ASN A 50 16.99 -5.32 -9.58
C ASN A 50 17.21 -5.84 -11.01
N SER A 51 16.50 -6.89 -11.42
CA SER A 51 16.64 -7.50 -12.75
C SER A 51 16.27 -6.53 -13.88
N ILE A 52 15.22 -5.72 -13.67
CA ILE A 52 14.78 -4.71 -14.62
C ILE A 52 15.55 -3.39 -14.50
N LYS A 53 16.44 -3.28 -13.50
CA LYS A 53 17.19 -2.06 -13.17
C LYS A 53 16.26 -0.86 -12.94
N ALA A 54 15.24 -1.04 -12.10
CA ALA A 54 14.28 0.01 -11.82
C ALA A 54 14.94 1.21 -11.11
N ASP A 55 14.68 2.42 -11.60
CA ASP A 55 15.15 3.66 -10.96
C ASP A 55 14.15 4.22 -9.94
N LEU A 56 12.86 3.89 -10.10
CA LEU A 56 11.76 4.41 -9.30
C LEU A 56 10.59 3.42 -9.29
N VAL A 57 9.99 3.22 -8.12
CA VAL A 57 8.72 2.51 -7.93
C VAL A 57 7.60 3.54 -7.74
N VAL A 58 6.52 3.42 -8.50
CA VAL A 58 5.32 4.26 -8.33
C VAL A 58 4.15 3.35 -7.99
N SER A 59 3.45 3.62 -6.88
CA SER A 59 2.33 2.81 -6.42
C SER A 59 1.05 3.62 -6.19
N ASP A 60 -0.09 3.00 -6.49
CA ASP A 60 -1.39 3.43 -5.98
C ASP A 60 -1.52 2.92 -4.53
N VAL A 61 -0.72 3.52 -3.64
CA VAL A 61 -0.69 3.28 -2.18
C VAL A 61 -0.53 1.80 -1.77
N VAL A 62 0.23 1.01 -2.54
CA VAL A 62 0.56 -0.39 -2.21
C VAL A 62 1.69 -0.41 -1.15
N PRO A 63 1.47 -0.89 0.10
CA PRO A 63 2.44 -0.78 1.18
C PRO A 63 3.70 -1.60 0.90
N VAL A 64 3.54 -2.87 0.53
CA VAL A 64 4.65 -3.80 0.31
C VAL A 64 5.61 -3.29 -0.77
N ALA A 65 5.12 -2.52 -1.76
CA ALA A 65 5.95 -1.93 -2.80
C ALA A 65 6.92 -0.88 -2.23
N CYS A 66 6.50 -0.06 -1.26
CA CYS A 66 7.37 0.91 -0.58
C CYS A 66 8.50 0.20 0.18
N ARG A 67 8.16 -0.90 0.87
CA ARG A 67 9.15 -1.70 1.58
C ARG A 67 10.12 -2.39 0.63
N ALA A 68 9.63 -3.07 -0.40
CA ALA A 68 10.46 -3.76 -1.39
C ALA A 68 11.41 -2.79 -2.11
N ALA A 69 10.94 -1.60 -2.46
CA ALA A 69 11.78 -0.58 -3.06
C ALA A 69 12.91 -0.14 -2.11
N ALA A 70 12.60 0.13 -0.85
CA ALA A 70 13.60 0.53 0.14
C ALA A 70 14.63 -0.59 0.40
N ASP A 71 14.18 -1.85 0.51
CA ASP A 71 15.07 -3.00 0.68
C ASP A 71 15.95 -3.24 -0.57
N ALA A 72 15.48 -2.86 -1.76
CA ALA A 72 16.25 -2.86 -3.00
C ALA A 72 17.16 -1.61 -3.17
N GLY A 73 17.08 -0.62 -2.27
CA GLY A 73 17.81 0.64 -2.40
C GLY A 73 17.26 1.59 -3.49
N ILE A 74 15.99 1.41 -3.87
CA ILE A 74 15.30 2.15 -4.92
C ILE A 74 14.30 3.11 -4.28
N ARG A 75 14.11 4.26 -4.92
CA ARG A 75 13.14 5.28 -4.51
C ARG A 75 11.71 4.80 -4.78
N SER A 76 10.78 5.17 -3.91
CA SER A 76 9.36 4.89 -4.14
C SER A 76 8.48 6.11 -3.91
N VAL A 77 7.45 6.25 -4.73
CA VAL A 77 6.45 7.31 -4.66
C VAL A 77 5.06 6.69 -4.64
N SER A 78 4.22 7.11 -3.71
CA SER A 78 2.81 6.74 -3.69
C SER A 78 1.95 7.88 -4.21
N VAL A 79 0.86 7.56 -4.89
CA VAL A 79 -0.13 8.52 -5.38
C VAL A 79 -1.49 8.10 -4.87
N THR A 80 -2.13 8.90 -4.02
CA THR A 80 -3.45 8.56 -3.46
C THR A 80 -4.11 9.74 -2.73
N ASN A 81 -5.41 9.62 -2.46
CA ASN A 81 -6.12 10.42 -1.46
C ASN A 81 -6.34 9.66 -0.12
N PHE A 82 -6.14 8.35 -0.04
CA PHE A 82 -6.29 7.59 1.20
C PHE A 82 -5.34 6.40 1.29
N SER A 83 -5.10 5.90 2.50
CA SER A 83 -4.15 4.81 2.75
C SER A 83 -4.79 3.58 3.40
N TRP A 84 -4.18 2.42 3.21
CA TRP A 84 -4.72 1.18 3.76
C TRP A 84 -4.63 1.10 5.28
N ASP A 85 -3.65 1.73 5.93
CA ASP A 85 -3.60 1.81 7.40
C ASP A 85 -4.79 2.62 7.94
N PHE A 86 -5.21 3.67 7.24
CA PHE A 86 -6.42 4.43 7.59
C PHE A 86 -7.69 3.56 7.42
N ILE A 87 -7.85 2.91 6.27
CA ILE A 87 -9.04 2.09 5.99
C ILE A 87 -9.10 0.86 6.92
N TYR A 88 -7.99 0.15 7.09
CA TYR A 88 -7.97 -1.08 7.89
C TYR A 88 -8.02 -0.81 9.39
N ALA A 89 -7.62 0.38 9.87
CA ALA A 89 -7.87 0.77 11.26
C ALA A 89 -9.37 0.72 11.60
N GLU A 90 -10.23 1.24 10.72
CA GLU A 90 -11.68 1.16 10.88
C GLU A 90 -12.19 -0.29 10.85
N TYR A 91 -11.59 -1.13 10.00
CA TYR A 91 -11.98 -2.54 9.90
C TYR A 91 -11.63 -3.31 11.17
N VAL A 92 -10.44 -3.06 11.73
CA VAL A 92 -9.98 -3.65 13.00
C VAL A 92 -10.89 -3.20 14.15
N MET A 93 -11.28 -1.93 14.20
CA MET A 93 -12.21 -1.44 15.23
C MET A 93 -13.57 -2.15 15.16
N ALA A 94 -14.06 -2.45 13.95
CA ALA A 94 -15.34 -3.12 13.75
C ALA A 94 -15.28 -4.65 13.97
N ALA A 95 -14.19 -5.31 13.57
CA ALA A 95 -14.06 -6.77 13.58
C ALA A 95 -13.34 -7.32 14.84
N GLY A 96 -12.71 -6.46 15.63
CA GLY A 96 -11.94 -6.83 16.83
C GLY A 96 -10.43 -6.74 16.63
N ASN A 97 -9.70 -6.55 17.73
CA ASN A 97 -8.28 -6.15 17.73
C ASN A 97 -7.26 -7.22 17.30
N HIS A 98 -7.71 -8.40 16.84
CA HIS A 98 -6.82 -9.51 16.44
C HIS A 98 -5.93 -9.17 15.24
N HIS A 99 -6.37 -8.24 14.37
CA HIS A 99 -5.66 -7.84 13.16
C HIS A 99 -4.91 -6.51 13.32
N ARG A 100 -4.76 -5.99 14.55
CA ARG A 100 -4.13 -4.68 14.78
C ARG A 100 -2.70 -4.58 14.24
N SER A 101 -1.94 -5.68 14.27
CA SER A 101 -0.57 -5.73 13.72
C SER A 101 -0.51 -5.40 12.23
N ILE A 102 -1.57 -5.71 11.47
CA ILE A 102 -1.64 -5.40 10.03
C ILE A 102 -1.53 -3.90 9.79
N VAL A 103 -2.29 -3.10 10.54
CA VAL A 103 -2.30 -1.64 10.42
C VAL A 103 -0.91 -1.05 10.71
N TRP A 104 -0.25 -1.53 11.76
CA TRP A 104 1.10 -1.10 12.12
C TRP A 104 2.13 -1.46 11.05
N GLN A 105 2.06 -2.67 10.50
CA GLN A 105 2.95 -3.11 9.43
C GLN A 105 2.75 -2.29 8.15
N ILE A 106 1.51 -1.98 7.79
CA ILE A 106 1.21 -1.12 6.64
C ILE A 106 1.79 0.28 6.85
N ALA A 107 1.60 0.86 8.03
CA ALA A 107 2.15 2.18 8.34
C ALA A 107 3.69 2.18 8.35
N GLU A 108 4.33 1.12 8.84
CA GLU A 108 5.78 0.94 8.74
C GLU A 108 6.23 0.90 7.28
N ASP A 109 5.55 0.15 6.43
CA ASP A 109 5.88 0.03 5.01
C ASP A 109 5.77 1.37 4.27
N TYR A 110 4.71 2.15 4.53
CA TYR A 110 4.58 3.50 3.96
C TYR A 110 5.64 4.47 4.43
N CYS A 111 6.23 4.29 5.62
CA CYS A 111 7.27 5.19 6.13
C CYS A 111 8.58 5.13 5.32
N HIS A 112 8.71 4.12 4.47
CA HIS A 112 9.81 3.96 3.51
C HIS A 112 9.56 4.62 2.15
N CYS A 113 8.36 5.16 1.92
CA CYS A 113 8.05 5.94 0.74
C CYS A 113 8.86 7.26 0.74
N GLU A 114 9.47 7.63 -0.39
CA GLU A 114 10.25 8.87 -0.51
C GLU A 114 9.33 10.08 -0.36
N PHE A 115 8.19 10.09 -1.06
CA PHE A 115 7.13 11.07 -0.84
C PHE A 115 5.79 10.57 -1.39
N LEU A 116 4.72 11.10 -0.81
CA LEU A 116 3.35 10.92 -1.28
C LEU A 116 2.94 12.08 -2.19
N ILE A 117 2.43 11.78 -3.38
CA ILE A 117 1.62 12.71 -4.17
C ILE A 117 0.17 12.59 -3.68
N ARG A 118 -0.26 13.58 -2.90
CA ARG A 118 -1.56 13.55 -2.22
C ARG A 118 -2.63 14.22 -3.08
N LEU A 119 -3.62 13.43 -3.46
CA LEU A 119 -4.74 13.86 -4.30
C LEU A 119 -5.80 14.62 -3.49
N PRO A 120 -6.62 15.48 -4.13
CA PRO A 120 -7.73 16.17 -3.46
C PRO A 120 -8.72 15.21 -2.79
N GLY A 121 -9.35 15.66 -1.69
CA GLY A 121 -10.28 14.85 -0.92
C GLY A 121 -9.58 13.80 -0.05
N PHE A 122 -8.39 14.13 0.46
CA PHE A 122 -7.56 13.19 1.21
C PHE A 122 -7.99 12.95 2.66
N CYS A 123 -7.69 11.76 3.17
CA CYS A 123 -7.71 11.48 4.61
C CYS A 123 -6.32 11.73 5.24
N PRO A 124 -6.22 11.86 6.58
CA PRO A 124 -4.93 11.91 7.26
C PRO A 124 -4.10 10.66 6.93
N MET A 125 -2.83 10.85 6.53
CA MET A 125 -1.91 9.77 6.19
C MET A 125 -0.54 10.00 6.87
N PRO A 126 -0.45 9.86 8.21
CA PRO A 126 0.73 10.24 9.00
C PRO A 126 1.93 9.31 8.80
N ALA A 127 1.74 8.15 8.16
CA ALA A 127 2.83 7.21 7.86
C ALA A 127 3.81 7.76 6.82
N PHE A 128 3.35 8.62 5.90
CA PHE A 128 4.20 9.27 4.90
C PHE A 128 4.89 10.49 5.51
N ARG A 129 6.21 10.56 5.35
CA ARG A 129 7.05 11.62 5.94
C ARG A 129 6.99 12.90 5.12
N ASP A 130 7.04 12.76 3.81
CA ASP A 130 7.04 13.86 2.85
C ASP A 130 5.80 13.77 1.95
N VAL A 131 5.13 14.91 1.77
CA VAL A 131 3.85 14.98 1.05
C VAL A 131 3.84 16.17 0.11
N ILE A 132 3.46 15.91 -1.15
CA ILE A 132 3.26 16.91 -2.20
C ILE A 132 1.77 16.92 -2.54
N ASP A 133 1.09 18.00 -2.19
CA ASP A 133 -0.31 18.21 -2.58
C ASP A 133 -0.40 18.61 -4.06
N VAL A 134 -1.28 17.93 -4.80
CA VAL A 134 -1.56 18.28 -6.21
C VAL A 134 -2.99 18.82 -6.37
N PRO A 135 -3.19 19.79 -7.27
CA PRO A 135 -4.51 20.39 -7.47
C PRO A 135 -5.48 19.42 -8.16
N LEU A 136 -6.77 19.68 -8.01
CA LEU A 136 -7.79 19.01 -8.81
C LEU A 136 -7.65 19.43 -10.28
N VAL A 137 -7.48 18.47 -11.17
CA VAL A 137 -7.49 18.71 -12.61
C VAL A 137 -8.93 18.61 -13.10
N VAL A 138 -9.50 19.74 -13.51
CA VAL A 138 -10.79 19.79 -14.22
C VAL A 138 -10.52 20.18 -15.67
N LEU A 139 -10.98 19.37 -16.62
CA LEU A 139 -11.06 19.78 -18.02
C LEU A 139 -12.27 20.71 -18.11
N GLY A 140 -12.00 22.00 -18.37
CA GLY A 140 -13.03 23.01 -18.61
C GLY A 140 -13.66 22.90 -20.00
#